data_AF-A0AAP0YXM7-F1
#
_entry.id   AF-A0AAP0YXM7-F1
#
_cell.length_a   1.000
_cell.length_b   1.000
_cell.length_c   1.000
_cell.angle_alpha   90.00
_cell.angle_beta   90.00
_cell.angle_gamma   90.00
#
_symmetry.space_group_name_H-M   'P 1'
#
loop_
_entity.id
_entity.type
_entity.pdbx_description
1 polymer ?
#
loop_
_entity_poly.entity_id
_entity_poly.type
_entity_poly.pdbx_seq_one_letter_code
_entity_poly.pdbx_strand_id
1 'polypeptide(L)'
;FLGVCVTTLITLKVSISLFLVVGPLFIAFGLFDQTRQYFWGWVSLLGGFMLTQLIFGVAITFEVAFLNKFVLTSDPNGAMSGSFKGAFALLFYFGAFTAIATEIPNYAASVMGGSPSGATGLKRLMMKSTGLGAAQRFAGGLRNRIRPA
;
A
#
# COMPACT_ATOMS: atom_id res chain seq x y z
N PHE A 1 3.95 -3.69 -9.74
CA PHE A 1 4.68 -3.40 -8.51
C PHE A 1 5.30 -1.99 -8.53
N LEU A 2 6.32 -1.73 -9.35
CA LEU A 2 7.02 -0.44 -9.37
C LEU A 2 6.10 0.78 -9.50
N GLY A 3 5.09 0.75 -10.39
CA GLY A 3 4.12 1.85 -10.51
C GLY A 3 3.33 2.12 -9.22
N VAL A 4 2.96 1.08 -8.46
CA VAL A 4 2.29 1.24 -7.15
C VAL A 4 3.25 1.83 -6.13
N CYS A 5 4.49 1.36 -6.10
CA CYS A 5 5.52 1.90 -5.21
C CYS A 5 5.76 3.40 -5.48
N VAL A 6 5.98 3.79 -6.74
CA VAL A 6 6.22 5.18 -7.14
C VAL A 6 5.03 6.08 -6.78
N THR A 7 3.81 5.66 -7.15
CA THR A 7 2.59 6.44 -6.85
C THR A 7 2.41 6.63 -5.34
N THR A 8 2.65 5.57 -4.56
CA THR A 8 2.52 5.62 -3.10
C THR A 8 3.60 6.52 -2.47
N LEU A 9 4.85 6.40 -2.90
CA LEU A 9 5.95 7.25 -2.42
C LEU A 9 5.72 8.74 -2.70
N ILE A 10 5.22 9.07 -3.89
CA ILE A 10 4.86 10.47 -4.24
C ILE A 10 3.71 10.94 -3.34
N THR A 11 2.67 10.12 -3.17
CA THR A 11 1.54 10.44 -2.29
C THR A 11 1.98 10.68 -0.85
N LEU A 12 2.90 9.87 -0.34
CA LEU A 12 3.47 10.02 1.01
C LEU A 12 4.25 11.32 1.15
N LYS A 13 5.09 11.68 0.16
CA LYS A 13 5.82 12.95 0.18
C LYS A 13 4.89 14.15 0.24
N VAL A 14 3.86 14.17 -0.61
CA VAL A 14 2.86 15.24 -0.61
C VAL A 14 2.11 15.29 0.72
N SER A 15 1.71 14.13 1.25
CA SER A 15 0.99 14.04 2.53
C SER A 15 1.83 14.58 3.68
N ILE A 16 3.10 14.19 3.80
CA ILE A 16 4.01 14.70 4.83
C ILE A 16 4.09 16.22 4.76
N SER A 17 4.30 16.80 3.57
CA SER A 17 4.37 18.26 3.42
C SER A 17 3.11 18.96 3.90
N LEU A 18 1.93 18.43 3.57
CA LEU A 18 0.65 18.99 4.03
C LEU A 18 0.51 18.93 5.56
N PHE A 19 0.85 17.80 6.17
CA PHE A 19 0.76 17.64 7.63
C PHE A 19 1.83 18.42 8.40
N LEU A 20 2.99 18.70 7.78
CA LEU A 20 4.00 19.58 8.38
C LEU A 20 3.59 21.05 8.34
N VAL A 21 2.87 21.51 7.31
CA VAL A 21 2.34 22.88 7.23
C VAL A 21 1.37 23.17 8.38
N VAL A 22 0.54 22.20 8.75
CA VAL A 22 -0.38 22.30 9.90
C VAL A 22 0.33 21.93 11.23
N GLY A 23 1.60 21.53 11.18
CA GLY A 23 2.40 21.12 12.33
C GLY A 23 2.41 22.10 13.51
N PRO A 24 2.58 23.43 13.30
CA PRO A 24 2.56 24.41 14.40
C PRO A 24 1.28 24.37 15.24
N LEU A 25 0.13 24.07 14.62
CA LEU A 25 -1.16 23.96 15.30
C LEU A 25 -1.21 22.71 16.18
N PHE A 26 -0.70 21.56 15.69
CA PHE A 26 -0.59 20.35 16.50
C PHE A 26 0.40 20.51 17.66
N ILE A 27 1.50 21.24 17.46
CA ILE A 27 2.46 21.57 18.51
C ILE A 27 1.79 22.44 19.58
N ALA A 28 0.99 23.43 19.20
CA ALA A 28 0.23 24.26 20.13
C ALA A 28 -0.76 23.41 20.96
N PHE A 29 -1.42 22.42 20.35
CA PHE A 29 -2.27 21.47 21.06
C PHE A 29 -1.51 20.55 22.02
N GLY A 30 -0.21 20.35 21.84
CA GLY A 30 0.63 19.58 22.76
C GLY A 30 0.88 20.26 24.11
N LEU A 31 0.77 21.59 24.15
CA LEU A 31 1.00 22.41 25.35
C LEU A 31 -0.12 22.25 26.39
N PHE A 32 -1.34 21.91 25.96
CA PHE A 32 -2.49 21.70 26.84
C PHE A 32 -2.74 20.21 27.06
N ASP A 33 -2.88 19.77 28.31
CA ASP A 33 -3.11 18.35 28.64
C ASP A 33 -4.36 17.78 27.97
N GLN A 34 -5.43 18.57 27.84
CA GLN A 34 -6.69 18.14 27.22
C GLN A 34 -6.57 17.88 25.71
N THR A 35 -5.69 18.57 25.00
CA THR A 35 -5.52 18.44 23.53
C THR A 35 -4.25 17.70 23.12
N ARG A 36 -3.43 17.26 24.09
CA ARG A 36 -2.14 16.59 23.85
C ARG A 36 -2.28 15.29 23.04
N GLN A 37 -3.44 14.63 23.08
CA GLN A 37 -3.73 13.46 22.23
C GLN A 37 -3.59 13.76 20.73
N TYR A 38 -3.92 14.98 20.28
CA TYR A 38 -3.84 15.36 18.87
C TYR A 38 -2.40 15.57 18.43
N PHE A 39 -1.54 16.08 19.32
CA PHE A 39 -0.11 16.17 19.09
C PHE A 39 0.51 14.79 18.88
N TRP A 40 0.24 13.84 19.80
CA TRP A 40 0.76 12.48 19.68
C TRP A 40 0.20 11.73 18.47
N GLY A 41 -1.06 11.95 18.12
CA GLY A 41 -1.65 11.41 16.89
C GLY A 41 -0.97 11.94 15.62
N TRP A 42 -0.62 13.23 15.58
CA TRP A 42 0.13 13.83 14.47
C TRP A 42 1.56 13.27 14.38
N VAL A 43 2.27 13.14 15.51
CA VAL A 43 3.62 12.54 15.56
C VAL A 43 3.58 11.07 15.08
N SER A 44 2.61 10.30 15.57
CA SER A 44 2.36 8.92 15.15
C SER A 44 2.13 8.82 13.64
N LEU A 45 1.28 9.69 13.08
CA LEU A 45 0.98 9.74 11.65
C LEU A 45 2.21 10.06 10.79
N LEU A 46 3.01 11.05 11.19
CA LEU A 46 4.26 11.37 10.52
C LEU A 46 5.25 10.20 10.57
N GLY A 47 5.36 9.55 11.73
CA GLY A 47 6.15 8.34 11.90
C GLY A 47 5.70 7.21 10.98
N GLY A 48 4.39 7.04 10.80
CA GLY A 48 3.81 6.05 9.89
C GLY A 48 4.21 6.31 8.43
N PHE A 49 4.21 7.56 8.00
CA PHE A 49 4.65 7.92 6.64
C PHE A 49 6.15 7.70 6.42
N MET A 50 6.98 7.96 7.43
CA MET A 50 8.42 7.68 7.36
C MET A 50 8.69 6.18 7.33
N LEU A 51 8.03 5.41 8.20
CA LEU A 51 8.16 3.95 8.25
C LEU A 51 7.73 3.30 6.93
N THR A 52 6.63 3.78 6.34
CA THR A 52 6.15 3.30 5.03
C THR A 52 7.23 3.47 3.95
N GLN A 53 7.89 4.63 3.91
CA GLN A 53 8.97 4.88 2.94
C GLN A 53 10.15 3.92 3.12
N LEU A 54 10.55 3.65 4.37
CA LEU A 54 11.63 2.71 4.66
C LEU A 54 11.28 1.29 4.20
N ILE A 55 10.07 0.82 4.50
CA ILE A 55 9.63 -0.52 4.09
C ILE A 55 9.54 -0.63 2.56
N PHE A 56 9.09 0.43 1.87
CA PHE A 56 9.12 0.45 0.40
C PHE A 56 10.54 0.40 -0.18
N GLY A 57 11.52 1.06 0.45
CA GLY A 57 12.92 0.96 0.04
C GLY A 57 13.46 -0.48 0.10
N VAL A 58 13.12 -1.19 1.17
CA VAL A 58 13.45 -2.61 1.34
C VAL A 58 12.72 -3.47 0.30
N ALA A 59 11.42 -3.24 0.08
CA ALA A 59 10.62 -3.99 -0.88
C ALA A 59 11.13 -3.84 -2.33
N ILE A 60 11.55 -2.63 -2.73
CA ILE A 60 12.13 -2.38 -4.06
C ILE A 60 13.46 -3.12 -4.20
N THR A 61 14.30 -3.11 -3.16
CA THR A 61 15.57 -3.83 -3.15
C THR A 61 15.35 -5.34 -3.31
N PHE A 62 14.36 -5.91 -2.62
CA PHE A 62 13.98 -7.31 -2.77
C PHE A 62 13.50 -7.64 -4.19
N GLU A 63 12.66 -6.80 -4.78
CA GLU A 63 12.17 -7.00 -6.15
C GLU A 63 13.31 -6.96 -7.17
N VAL A 64 14.23 -6.01 -7.06
CA VAL A 64 15.39 -5.91 -7.97
C VAL A 64 16.32 -7.13 -7.80
N ALA A 65 16.54 -7.58 -6.56
CA ALA A 65 17.31 -8.79 -6.30
C ALA A 65 16.65 -10.04 -6.89
N PHE A 66 15.32 -10.14 -6.80
CA PHE A 66 14.56 -11.21 -7.43
C PHE A 66 14.68 -11.17 -8.95
N LEU A 67 14.51 -9.99 -9.57
CA LEU A 67 14.68 -9.83 -11.01
C LEU A 67 16.07 -10.27 -11.45
N ASN A 68 17.12 -9.88 -10.74
CA ASN A 68 18.48 -10.31 -11.07
C ASN A 68 18.66 -11.83 -10.97
N LYS A 69 18.10 -12.48 -9.94
CA LYS A 69 18.23 -13.93 -9.78
C LYS A 69 17.40 -14.74 -10.78
N PHE A 70 16.17 -14.32 -11.04
CA PHE A 70 15.22 -15.12 -11.82
C PHE A 70 15.15 -14.73 -13.30
N VAL A 71 15.49 -13.48 -13.65
CA VAL A 71 15.47 -12.99 -15.04
C VAL A 71 16.87 -13.01 -15.67
N LEU A 72 17.95 -12.73 -14.92
CA LEU A 72 19.30 -12.66 -15.48
C LEU A 72 20.16 -13.92 -15.30
N THR A 73 19.94 -14.73 -14.25
CA THR A 73 20.77 -15.94 -13.99
C THR A 73 20.17 -17.24 -14.55
N SER A 74 18.87 -17.27 -14.84
CA SER A 74 18.18 -18.49 -15.29
C SER A 74 18.29 -18.79 -16.79
N ASP A 75 18.95 -17.93 -17.59
CA ASP A 75 19.05 -18.12 -19.04
C ASP A 75 20.33 -17.45 -19.62
N PRO A 76 21.26 -18.21 -20.23
CA PRO A 76 22.39 -17.66 -20.98
C PRO A 76 21.99 -16.82 -22.21
N ASN A 77 20.74 -16.93 -22.69
CA ASN A 77 20.26 -16.24 -23.89
C ASN A 77 19.26 -15.10 -23.65
N GLY A 78 18.92 -14.79 -22.39
CA GLY A 78 18.13 -13.60 -22.07
C GLY A 78 16.67 -13.67 -22.51
N ALA A 79 15.78 -13.38 -21.55
CA ALA A 79 14.35 -13.61 -21.63
C ALA A 79 13.99 -15.10 -21.73
N MET A 80 13.08 -15.51 -20.85
CA MET A 80 12.28 -16.73 -20.97
C MET A 80 12.31 -17.28 -22.39
N SER A 81 13.01 -18.39 -22.64
CA SER A 81 12.66 -19.30 -23.73
C SER A 81 11.14 -19.31 -23.80
N GLY A 82 10.57 -18.76 -24.89
CA GLY A 82 9.23 -18.13 -25.04
C GLY A 82 8.03 -18.99 -24.65
N SER A 83 8.06 -19.53 -23.45
CA SER A 83 7.15 -20.50 -22.89
C SER A 83 6.17 -19.73 -22.05
N PHE A 84 4.89 -19.83 -22.42
CA PHE A 84 3.77 -19.25 -21.69
C PHE A 84 3.85 -19.50 -20.18
N LYS A 85 4.43 -20.62 -19.75
CA LYS A 85 4.64 -20.97 -18.34
C LYS A 85 5.52 -19.97 -17.58
N GLY A 86 6.61 -19.49 -18.19
CA GLY A 86 7.52 -18.50 -17.58
C GLY A 86 6.85 -17.13 -17.47
N ALA A 87 6.14 -16.71 -18.52
CA ALA A 87 5.43 -15.44 -18.55
C ALA A 87 4.30 -15.39 -17.49
N PHE A 88 3.54 -16.49 -17.35
CA PHE A 88 2.52 -16.61 -16.31
C PHE A 88 3.11 -16.64 -14.89
N ALA A 89 4.24 -17.32 -14.67
CA ALA A 89 4.90 -17.34 -13.37
C ALA A 89 5.41 -15.95 -12.97
N LEU A 90 5.97 -15.19 -13.92
CA LEU A 90 6.43 -13.82 -13.68
C LEU A 90 5.25 -12.87 -13.38
N LEU A 91 4.16 -12.97 -14.15
CA LEU A 91 2.94 -12.20 -13.88
C LEU A 91 2.37 -12.49 -12.48
N PHE A 92 2.37 -13.76 -12.07
CA PHE A 92 1.91 -14.15 -10.74
C PHE A 92 2.80 -13.57 -9.63
N TYR A 93 4.12 -13.61 -9.82
CA TYR A 93 5.08 -13.04 -8.87
C TYR A 93 4.90 -11.51 -8.75
N PHE A 94 4.94 -10.78 -9.86
CA PHE A 94 4.69 -9.34 -9.87
C PHE A 94 3.31 -8.98 -9.30
N GLY A 95 2.29 -9.81 -9.55
CA GLY A 95 0.95 -9.67 -8.99
C GLY A 95 0.95 -9.79 -7.46
N ALA A 96 1.61 -10.82 -6.91
CA ALA A 96 1.75 -11.02 -5.48
C ALA A 96 2.51 -9.87 -4.81
N PHE A 97 3.63 -9.42 -5.38
CA PHE A 97 4.38 -8.27 -4.88
C PHE A 97 3.56 -6.98 -4.93
N THR A 98 2.77 -6.79 -5.98
CA THR A 98 1.86 -5.65 -6.08
C THR A 98 0.78 -5.71 -5.01
N ALA A 99 0.21 -6.87 -4.72
CA ALA A 99 -0.77 -7.03 -3.65
C ALA A 99 -0.17 -6.69 -2.28
N ILE A 100 1.04 -7.20 -1.98
CA ILE A 100 1.77 -6.87 -0.75
C ILE A 100 2.05 -5.37 -0.67
N ALA A 101 2.52 -4.76 -1.77
CA ALA A 101 2.81 -3.33 -1.82
C ALA A 101 1.63 -2.44 -1.43
N THR A 102 0.40 -2.87 -1.75
CA THR A 102 -0.80 -2.11 -1.36
C THR A 102 -1.11 -2.17 0.14
N GLU A 103 -0.62 -3.16 0.88
CA GLU A 103 -0.89 -3.30 2.31
C GLU A 103 0.22 -2.71 3.19
N ILE A 104 1.43 -2.48 2.64
CA ILE A 104 2.57 -1.89 3.36
C ILE A 104 2.19 -0.58 4.11
N PRO A 105 1.47 0.38 3.50
CA PRO A 105 1.05 1.59 4.21
C PRO A 105 0.14 1.30 5.41
N ASN A 106 -0.72 0.28 5.31
CA ASN A 106 -1.62 -0.10 6.39
C ASN A 106 -0.86 -0.74 7.55
N TYR A 107 0.14 -1.59 7.25
CA TYR A 107 0.99 -2.18 8.27
C TYR A 107 1.85 -1.13 8.97
N ALA A 108 2.46 -0.22 8.23
CA ALA A 108 3.24 0.87 8.80
C ALA A 108 2.40 1.79 9.70
N ALA A 109 1.16 2.10 9.30
CA ALA A 109 0.22 2.86 10.12
C ALA A 109 -0.13 2.12 11.42
N SER A 110 -0.41 0.80 11.34
CA SER A 110 -0.76 -0.02 12.50
C SER A 110 0.36 -0.09 13.54
N VAL A 111 1.62 -0.14 13.10
CA VAL A 111 2.80 -0.17 13.98
C VAL A 111 2.98 1.15 14.73
N MET A 112 2.70 2.27 14.07
CA MET A 112 2.87 3.59 14.69
C MET A 112 1.68 4.03 15.54
N GLY A 113 0.64 3.19 15.69
CA GLY A 113 -0.58 3.53 16.44
C GLY A 113 -1.53 4.46 15.69
N GLY A 114 -1.28 4.68 14.39
CA GLY A 114 -2.13 5.48 13.52
C GLY A 114 -3.25 4.63 12.91
N SER A 115 -4.45 5.20 12.79
CA SER A 115 -5.51 4.61 11.96
C SER A 115 -5.02 4.51 10.50
N PRO A 116 -5.18 3.36 9.81
CA PRO A 116 -4.63 3.14 8.48
C PRO A 116 -5.12 4.21 7.49
N SER A 117 -4.24 5.15 7.21
CA SER A 117 -4.47 6.30 6.34
C SER A 117 -3.52 6.20 5.15
N GLY A 118 -3.84 5.36 4.17
CA GLY A 118 -2.96 5.22 3.01
C GLY A 118 -3.44 4.38 1.84
N ALA A 119 -4.02 3.19 2.05
CA ALA A 119 -4.31 2.29 0.92
C ALA A 119 -5.80 2.01 0.69
N THR A 120 -6.64 2.19 1.70
CA THR A 120 -8.09 1.93 1.59
C THR A 120 -8.77 2.88 0.59
N GLY A 121 -8.29 4.12 0.46
CA GLY A 121 -8.84 5.10 -0.49
C GLY A 121 -8.62 4.70 -1.95
N LEU A 122 -7.40 4.31 -2.30
CA LEU A 122 -7.06 3.86 -3.67
C LEU A 122 -7.69 2.49 -3.98
N LYS A 123 -7.70 1.55 -3.03
CA LYS A 123 -8.37 0.25 -3.19
C LYS A 123 -9.89 0.39 -3.36
N ARG A 124 -10.52 1.36 -2.67
CA ARG A 124 -11.94 1.71 -2.80
C ARG A 124 -12.23 2.49 -4.08
N LEU A 125 -11.30 3.32 -4.55
CA LEU A 125 -11.38 4.01 -5.84
C LEU A 125 -11.19 3.02 -7.00
N MET A 126 -10.27 2.07 -6.87
CA MET A 126 -10.08 1.00 -7.84
C MET A 126 -11.28 0.05 -7.86
N MET A 127 -11.80 -0.39 -6.70
CA MET A 127 -13.03 -1.19 -6.64
C MET A 127 -14.28 -0.45 -7.13
N LYS A 128 -14.32 0.89 -7.02
CA LYS A 128 -15.38 1.71 -7.62
C LYS A 128 -15.23 1.85 -9.13
N SER A 129 -14.01 2.00 -9.64
CA SER A 129 -13.75 2.22 -11.07
C SER A 129 -13.76 0.93 -11.90
N THR A 130 -13.44 -0.22 -11.29
CA THR A 130 -13.46 -1.53 -11.98
C THR A 130 -14.79 -2.28 -11.89
N GLY A 131 -15.82 -1.69 -11.28
CA GLY A 131 -17.15 -2.32 -11.14
C GLY A 131 -17.21 -3.50 -10.16
N LEU A 132 -16.07 -3.97 -9.62
CA LEU A 132 -16.01 -5.04 -8.62
C LEU A 132 -16.86 -4.74 -7.37
N GLY A 133 -16.97 -3.46 -6.96
CA GLY A 133 -17.82 -3.05 -5.84
C GLY A 133 -19.32 -3.24 -6.09
N ALA A 134 -19.77 -3.17 -7.35
CA ALA A 134 -21.16 -3.45 -7.72
C ALA A 134 -21.42 -4.97 -7.73
N ALA A 135 -20.48 -5.75 -8.26
CA ALA A 135 -20.55 -7.22 -8.28
C ALA A 135 -20.58 -7.82 -6.86
N GLN A 136 -19.78 -7.30 -5.93
CA GLN A 136 -19.79 -7.76 -4.53
C GLN A 136 -21.11 -7.47 -3.80
N ARG A 137 -21.77 -6.34 -4.10
CA ARG A 137 -23.10 -6.02 -3.56
C ARG A 137 -24.18 -6.92 -4.14
N PHE A 138 -24.08 -7.25 -5.42
CA PHE A 138 -25.00 -8.19 -6.08
C PHE A 138 -24.84 -9.61 -5.53
N ALA A 139 -23.60 -10.07 -5.34
CA ALA A 139 -23.29 -11.36 -4.73
C ALA A 139 -23.77 -11.45 -3.26
N GLY A 140 -23.65 -10.37 -2.49
CA GLY A 140 -24.17 -10.27 -1.13
C GLY A 140 -25.71 -10.34 -1.06
N GLY A 141 -26.39 -9.69 -2.01
CA GLY A 141 -27.86 -9.75 -2.11
C GLY A 141 -28.39 -11.13 -2.50
N LEU A 142 -27.68 -11.85 -3.37
CA LEU A 142 -28.03 -13.23 -3.73
C LEU A 142 -27.83 -14.20 -2.55
N ARG A 143 -26.73 -14.04 -1.78
CA ARG A 143 -26.44 -14.88 -0.62
C ARG A 143 -27.53 -14.81 0.46
N ASN A 144 -28.10 -13.63 0.70
CA ASN A 144 -29.20 -13.46 1.66
C ASN A 144 -30.54 -14.02 1.17
N ARG A 145 -30.72 -14.23 -0.14
CA ARG A 145 -31.91 -14.88 -0.68
C ARG A 145 -31.84 -16.41 -0.70
N ILE A 146 -30.64 -16.99 -0.59
CA ILE A 146 -30.43 -18.44 -0.65
C ILE A 146 -30.38 -19.09 0.75
N ARG A 147 -30.32 -18.30 1.83
CA ARG A 147 -30.56 -18.79 3.19
C ARG A 147 -32.03 -18.59 3.56
N PRO A 148 -32.90 -19.62 3.52
CA PRO A 148 -34.14 -19.58 4.27
C PRO A 148 -33.80 -19.59 5.77
N ALA A 149 -34.70 -18.99 6.56
CA ALA A 149 -34.62 -18.89 8.02
C ALA A 149 -34.35 -20.25 8.70
#